data_AF-A0A2N6AI30-F1
#
_entry.id   AF-A0A2N6AI30-F1
#
_cell.length_a   1.000
_cell.length_b   1.000
_cell.length_c   1.000
_cell.angle_alpha   90.00
_cell.angle_beta   90.00
_cell.angle_gamma   90.00
#
_symmetry.space_group_name_H-M   'P 1'
#
loop_
_entity.id
_entity.type
_entity.pdbx_description
1 polymer ?
#
loop_
_entity_poly.entity_id
_entity_poly.type
_entity_poly.pdbx_seq_one_letter_code
_entity_poly.pdbx_strand_id
1 'polypeptide(L)'
;MQFYEKLDHISAKNNSLVCVGLDTDPLKIPEHLRDMPDGVLLFNQAIVEATADLVQSYKLNLAFYEALGREGYDIVRKTLEIIPQDVVVIGDAKRGDIGNTSLMYAQAMFDDLAFDATTVAPYMGRDSVEPFLRHGDRGVFVLALTSNKGSRDFQYLEVDGEPLYKHVVRTASSWNDHENIGFVVGATHPSEL
;
A
#
# COMPACT_ATOMS: atom_id res chain seq x y z
N MET A 1 -0.30 14.29 12.71
CA MET A 1 0.97 13.56 12.90
C MET A 1 1.39 13.12 11.52
N GLN A 2 2.65 13.34 11.15
CA GLN A 2 3.12 12.92 9.83
C GLN A 2 3.16 11.39 9.74
N PHE A 3 3.03 10.84 8.54
CA PHE A 3 3.04 9.40 8.30
C PHE A 3 4.24 8.69 8.95
N TYR A 4 5.46 9.16 8.70
CA TYR A 4 6.66 8.52 9.23
C TYR A 4 6.80 8.65 10.75
N GLU A 5 6.31 9.74 11.35
CA GLU A 5 6.25 9.87 12.81
C GLU A 5 5.32 8.82 13.43
N LYS A 6 4.14 8.59 12.81
CA LYS A 6 3.21 7.54 13.20
C LYS A 6 3.88 6.16 13.09
N LEU A 7 4.53 5.92 11.95
CA LEU A 7 5.19 4.66 11.63
C LEU A 7 6.30 4.32 12.64
N ASP A 8 7.18 5.28 12.91
CA ASP A 8 8.30 5.13 13.86
C ASP A 8 7.80 4.93 15.29
N HIS A 9 6.77 5.68 15.70
CA HIS A 9 6.15 5.52 17.01
C HIS A 9 5.62 4.11 17.24
N ILE A 10 4.88 3.56 16.27
CA ILE A 10 4.27 2.23 16.37
C ILE A 10 5.36 1.15 16.31
N SER A 11 6.37 1.32 15.48
CA SER A 11 7.53 0.42 15.44
C SER A 11 8.26 0.34 16.77
N ALA A 12 8.51 1.49 17.42
CA ALA A 12 9.13 1.52 18.72
C ALA A 12 8.23 0.88 19.80
N LYS A 13 6.92 1.16 19.76
CA LYS A 13 5.94 0.62 20.70
C LYS A 13 5.84 -0.90 20.63
N ASN A 14 5.68 -1.47 19.43
CA ASN A 14 5.45 -2.89 19.20
C ASN A 14 6.76 -3.67 18.97
N ASN A 15 7.90 -2.97 18.93
CA ASN A 15 9.21 -3.52 18.54
C ASN A 15 9.13 -4.34 17.24
N SER A 16 8.47 -3.77 16.22
CA SER A 16 8.06 -4.48 15.02
C SER A 16 8.19 -3.62 13.77
N LEU A 17 8.62 -4.25 12.68
CA LEU A 17 8.55 -3.73 11.31
C LEU A 17 7.59 -4.57 10.47
N VAL A 18 6.79 -5.43 11.11
CA VAL A 18 5.92 -6.38 10.40
C VAL A 18 4.74 -5.63 9.82
N CYS A 19 4.56 -5.78 8.51
CA CYS A 19 3.38 -5.38 7.78
C CYS A 19 2.57 -6.61 7.39
N VAL A 20 1.36 -6.78 7.95
CA VAL A 20 0.46 -7.89 7.62
C VAL A 20 -0.40 -7.54 6.41
N GLY A 21 -0.36 -8.38 5.38
CA GLY A 21 -1.22 -8.26 4.21
C GLY A 21 -2.62 -8.85 4.47
N LEU A 22 -3.65 -8.02 4.36
CA LEU A 22 -5.06 -8.44 4.37
C LEU A 22 -5.53 -8.64 2.93
N ASP A 23 -4.88 -9.57 2.23
CA ASP A 23 -5.12 -9.90 0.82
C ASP A 23 -6.10 -11.08 0.74
N THR A 24 -7.32 -10.88 1.25
CA THR A 24 -8.26 -11.98 1.57
C THR A 24 -8.97 -12.51 0.33
N ASP A 25 -8.57 -13.70 -0.09
CA ASP A 25 -9.23 -14.50 -1.13
C ASP A 25 -10.36 -15.35 -0.51
N PRO A 26 -11.64 -15.14 -0.88
CA PRO A 26 -12.76 -15.91 -0.35
C PRO A 26 -12.63 -17.43 -0.52
N LEU A 27 -11.85 -17.89 -1.50
CA LEU A 27 -11.63 -19.32 -1.73
C LEU A 27 -10.57 -19.92 -0.78
N LYS A 28 -9.82 -19.08 -0.06
CA LYS A 28 -8.72 -19.48 0.83
C LYS A 28 -9.01 -19.25 2.31
N ILE A 29 -10.18 -18.71 2.65
CA ILE A 29 -10.59 -18.58 4.06
C ILE A 29 -11.12 -19.93 4.60
N PRO A 30 -11.13 -20.13 5.94
CA PRO A 30 -11.67 -21.33 6.56
C PRO A 30 -13.10 -21.66 6.12
N GLU A 31 -13.40 -22.95 5.96
CA GLU A 31 -14.70 -23.43 5.47
C GLU A 31 -15.90 -22.87 6.22
N HIS A 32 -15.83 -22.78 7.54
CA HIS A 32 -16.91 -22.23 8.36
C HIS A 32 -17.20 -20.74 8.12
N LEU A 33 -16.28 -20.00 7.48
CA LEU A 33 -16.48 -18.59 7.09
C LEU A 33 -16.87 -18.44 5.62
N ARG A 34 -16.53 -19.42 4.75
CA ARG A 34 -16.79 -19.34 3.29
C ARG A 34 -18.27 -19.18 2.95
N ASP A 35 -19.15 -19.79 3.75
CA ASP A 35 -20.60 -19.75 3.53
C ASP A 35 -21.29 -18.58 4.25
N MET A 36 -20.54 -17.75 4.97
CA MET A 36 -21.09 -16.58 5.66
C MET A 36 -21.08 -15.35 4.75
N PRO A 37 -22.16 -14.54 4.71
CA PRO A 37 -22.21 -13.31 3.90
C PRO A 37 -21.05 -12.34 4.21
N ASP A 38 -20.63 -12.26 5.47
CA ASP A 38 -19.53 -11.40 5.93
C ASP A 38 -18.21 -12.17 6.12
N GLY A 39 -18.04 -13.35 5.50
CA GLY A 39 -16.92 -14.25 5.75
C GLY A 39 -15.53 -13.62 5.60
N VAL A 40 -15.36 -12.77 4.57
CA VAL A 40 -14.12 -12.01 4.33
C VAL A 40 -13.84 -11.02 5.45
N LEU A 41 -14.87 -10.27 5.90
CA LEU A 41 -14.73 -9.31 6.99
C LEU A 41 -14.41 -10.01 8.32
N LEU A 42 -15.12 -11.09 8.63
CA LEU A 42 -14.88 -11.88 9.84
C LEU A 42 -13.47 -12.48 9.85
N PHE A 43 -12.96 -12.89 8.68
CA PHE A 43 -11.60 -13.38 8.55
C PHE A 43 -10.57 -12.25 8.77
N ASN A 44 -10.77 -11.08 8.16
CA ASN A 44 -9.94 -9.91 8.42
C ASN A 44 -9.94 -9.54 9.91
N GLN A 45 -11.11 -9.53 10.54
CA GLN A 45 -11.27 -9.22 11.95
C GLN A 45 -10.49 -10.17 12.85
N ALA A 46 -10.61 -11.49 12.61
CA ALA A 46 -9.86 -12.48 13.37
C ALA A 46 -8.34 -12.29 13.25
N ILE A 47 -7.83 -11.91 12.07
CA ILE A 47 -6.40 -11.59 11.89
C ILE A 47 -6.01 -10.34 12.69
N VAL A 48 -6.81 -9.27 12.59
CA VAL A 48 -6.54 -8.00 13.29
C VAL A 48 -6.52 -8.22 14.80
N GLU A 49 -7.56 -8.86 15.36
CA GLU A 49 -7.65 -9.16 16.79
C GLU A 49 -6.48 -10.00 17.31
N ALA A 50 -5.95 -10.90 16.49
CA ALA A 50 -4.84 -11.77 16.88
C ALA A 50 -3.46 -11.13 16.71
N THR A 51 -3.33 -10.00 16.00
CA THR A 51 -2.01 -9.47 15.59
C THR A 51 -1.79 -7.97 15.79
N ALA A 52 -2.81 -7.18 16.16
CA ALA A 52 -2.70 -5.72 16.18
C ALA A 52 -1.63 -5.18 17.15
N ASP A 53 -1.32 -5.89 18.23
CA ASP A 53 -0.27 -5.56 19.20
C ASP A 53 1.14 -6.01 18.77
N LEU A 54 1.25 -6.73 17.64
CA LEU A 54 2.50 -7.30 17.14
C LEU A 54 3.00 -6.66 15.84
N VAL A 55 2.15 -5.88 15.16
CA VAL A 55 2.42 -5.35 13.82
C VAL A 55 2.70 -3.85 13.85
N GLN A 56 3.45 -3.38 12.86
CA GLN A 56 3.59 -1.96 12.57
C GLN A 56 2.40 -1.46 11.74
N SER A 57 1.96 -2.28 10.79
CA SER A 57 0.96 -1.89 9.80
C SER A 57 0.15 -3.05 9.25
N TYR A 58 -1.04 -2.75 8.75
CA TYR A 58 -1.78 -3.60 7.82
C TYR A 58 -1.75 -3.01 6.42
N LYS A 59 -1.65 -3.87 5.42
CA LYS A 59 -1.74 -3.50 4.01
C LYS A 59 -2.90 -4.22 3.36
N LEU A 60 -3.83 -3.47 2.78
CA LEU A 60 -4.98 -4.02 2.05
C LEU A 60 -4.72 -3.90 0.56
N ASN A 61 -4.54 -5.02 -0.14
CA ASN A 61 -4.48 -5.01 -1.60
C ASN A 61 -5.88 -4.90 -2.19
N LEU A 62 -6.19 -3.71 -2.76
CA LEU A 62 -7.55 -3.39 -3.19
C LEU A 62 -8.09 -4.32 -4.28
N ALA A 63 -7.24 -4.99 -5.06
CA ALA A 63 -7.69 -5.91 -6.11
C ALA A 63 -8.56 -7.05 -5.57
N PHE A 64 -8.26 -7.56 -4.35
CA PHE A 64 -9.05 -8.64 -3.73
C PHE A 64 -10.45 -8.18 -3.35
N TYR A 65 -10.59 -6.92 -2.96
CA TYR A 65 -11.86 -6.32 -2.56
C TYR A 65 -12.65 -5.84 -3.79
N GLU A 66 -11.99 -5.20 -4.75
CA GLU A 66 -12.62 -4.76 -6.01
C GLU A 66 -13.27 -5.93 -6.76
N ALA A 67 -12.67 -7.14 -6.70
CA ALA A 67 -13.23 -8.36 -7.28
C ALA A 67 -14.58 -8.78 -6.67
N LEU A 68 -14.92 -8.30 -5.46
CA LEU A 68 -16.20 -8.52 -4.79
C LEU A 68 -17.25 -7.45 -5.15
N GLY A 69 -16.91 -6.49 -6.02
CA GLY A 69 -17.79 -5.40 -6.40
C GLY A 69 -18.06 -4.44 -5.24
N ARG A 70 -19.33 -4.00 -5.12
CA ARG A 70 -19.74 -3.02 -4.10
C ARG A 70 -19.44 -3.50 -2.68
N GLU A 71 -19.75 -4.76 -2.39
CA GLU A 71 -19.60 -5.34 -1.05
C GLU A 71 -18.13 -5.35 -0.61
N GLY A 72 -17.20 -5.53 -1.54
CA GLY A 72 -15.78 -5.44 -1.25
C GLY A 72 -15.35 -4.07 -0.74
N TYR A 73 -15.91 -3.00 -1.30
CA TYR A 73 -15.62 -1.64 -0.84
C TYR A 73 -16.17 -1.39 0.57
N ASP A 74 -17.35 -1.94 0.88
CA ASP A 74 -17.92 -1.88 2.23
C ASP A 74 -17.09 -2.70 3.23
N ILE A 75 -16.54 -3.85 2.80
CA ILE A 75 -15.62 -4.65 3.60
C ILE A 75 -14.33 -3.89 3.89
N VAL A 76 -13.76 -3.15 2.91
CA VAL A 76 -12.57 -2.31 3.16
C VAL A 76 -12.86 -1.30 4.25
N ARG A 77 -13.97 -0.55 4.15
CA ARG A 77 -14.34 0.45 5.17
C ARG A 77 -14.49 -0.17 6.56
N LYS A 78 -15.26 -1.25 6.67
CA LYS A 78 -15.44 -1.97 7.95
C LYS A 78 -14.12 -2.55 8.49
N THR A 79 -13.23 -3.03 7.61
CA THR A 79 -11.91 -3.52 8.00
C THR A 79 -11.04 -2.40 8.55
N LEU A 80 -11.12 -1.19 7.98
CA LEU A 80 -10.38 -0.03 8.49
C LEU A 80 -10.94 0.46 9.84
N GLU A 81 -12.25 0.36 10.06
CA GLU A 81 -12.90 0.73 11.33
C GLU A 81 -12.48 -0.17 12.50
N ILE A 82 -12.21 -1.46 12.25
CA ILE A 82 -11.78 -2.40 13.30
C ILE A 82 -10.27 -2.35 13.59
N ILE A 83 -9.46 -1.80 12.68
CA ILE A 83 -8.02 -1.67 12.91
C ILE A 83 -7.77 -0.55 13.93
N PRO A 84 -7.02 -0.81 15.02
CA PRO A 84 -6.71 0.21 16.01
C PRO A 84 -6.01 1.43 15.39
N GLN A 85 -6.34 2.62 15.88
CA GLN A 85 -5.80 3.89 15.36
C GLN A 85 -4.27 4.01 15.51
N ASP A 86 -3.70 3.25 16.45
CA ASP A 86 -2.27 3.10 16.70
C ASP A 86 -1.63 1.97 15.88
N VAL A 87 -2.22 1.63 14.74
CA VAL A 87 -1.62 0.82 13.68
C VAL A 87 -1.69 1.59 12.36
N VAL A 88 -0.65 1.49 11.52
CA VAL A 88 -0.65 2.11 10.19
C VAL A 88 -1.49 1.29 9.21
N VAL A 89 -2.31 1.94 8.39
CA VAL A 89 -3.07 1.28 7.30
C VAL A 89 -2.60 1.73 5.92
N ILE A 90 -2.22 0.77 5.08
CA ILE A 90 -1.67 1.00 3.74
C ILE A 90 -2.62 0.44 2.69
N GLY A 91 -3.09 1.30 1.78
CA GLY A 91 -3.84 0.89 0.60
C GLY A 91 -2.91 0.46 -0.53
N ASP A 92 -2.81 -0.85 -0.78
CA ASP A 92 -2.00 -1.34 -1.90
C ASP A 92 -2.83 -1.34 -3.19
N ALA A 93 -2.90 -0.17 -3.83
CA ALA A 93 -3.76 0.13 -4.96
C ALA A 93 -3.00 0.27 -6.30
N LYS A 94 -1.68 0.50 -6.25
CA LYS A 94 -0.77 0.68 -7.39
C LYS A 94 -1.31 1.67 -8.45
N ARG A 95 -1.97 2.74 -7.99
CA ARG A 95 -2.63 3.71 -8.88
C ARG A 95 -1.60 4.47 -9.71
N GLY A 96 -1.98 4.83 -10.93
CA GLY A 96 -1.16 5.63 -11.84
C GLY A 96 -2.03 6.09 -13.00
N ASP A 97 -2.33 7.38 -13.03
CA ASP A 97 -3.11 8.05 -14.09
C ASP A 97 -2.65 9.51 -14.13
N ILE A 98 -3.19 10.36 -15.02
CA ILE A 98 -2.75 11.75 -15.18
C ILE A 98 -3.84 12.76 -14.85
N GLY A 99 -3.40 13.98 -14.52
CA GLY A 99 -4.28 15.13 -14.35
C GLY A 99 -5.40 14.89 -13.34
N ASN A 100 -6.64 15.18 -13.74
CA ASN A 100 -7.80 15.09 -12.86
C ASN A 100 -8.09 13.65 -12.39
N THR A 101 -7.76 12.64 -13.19
CA THR A 101 -8.02 11.23 -12.80
C THR A 101 -7.14 10.81 -11.64
N SER A 102 -5.86 11.20 -11.64
CA SER A 102 -4.96 10.95 -10.51
C SER A 102 -5.43 11.64 -9.23
N LEU A 103 -5.98 12.86 -9.34
CA LEU A 103 -6.61 13.54 -8.22
C LEU A 103 -7.78 12.74 -7.63
N MET A 104 -8.65 12.16 -8.47
CA MET A 104 -9.77 11.33 -7.98
C MET A 104 -9.28 10.09 -7.25
N TYR A 105 -8.17 9.49 -7.68
CA TYR A 105 -7.57 8.37 -6.96
C TYR A 105 -6.98 8.81 -5.61
N ALA A 106 -6.28 9.94 -5.54
CA ALA A 106 -5.76 10.46 -4.27
C ALA A 106 -6.90 10.72 -3.26
N GLN A 107 -8.01 11.34 -3.72
CA GLN A 107 -9.20 11.57 -2.90
C GLN A 107 -9.83 10.25 -2.42
N ALA A 108 -9.97 9.25 -3.29
CA ALA A 108 -10.51 7.96 -2.89
C ALA A 108 -9.65 7.27 -1.81
N MET A 109 -8.32 7.34 -1.95
CA MET A 109 -7.39 6.68 -1.01
C MET A 109 -7.30 7.40 0.33
N PHE A 110 -7.19 8.73 0.33
CA PHE A 110 -6.84 9.50 1.52
C PHE A 110 -8.02 10.25 2.16
N ASP A 111 -9.01 10.67 1.37
CA ASP A 111 -10.14 11.45 1.88
C ASP A 111 -11.36 10.54 2.19
N ASP A 112 -11.67 9.57 1.31
CA ASP A 112 -12.79 8.63 1.51
C ASP A 112 -12.39 7.43 2.38
N LEU A 113 -11.37 6.67 1.95
CA LEU A 113 -10.91 5.49 2.70
C LEU A 113 -9.96 5.82 3.85
N ALA A 114 -9.45 7.04 3.93
CA ALA A 114 -8.60 7.52 5.02
C ALA A 114 -7.35 6.66 5.30
N PHE A 115 -6.78 6.03 4.28
CA PHE A 115 -5.53 5.29 4.43
C PHE A 115 -4.40 6.22 4.90
N ASP A 116 -3.48 5.70 5.72
CA ASP A 116 -2.28 6.43 6.14
C ASP A 116 -1.25 6.51 5.00
N ALA A 117 -1.23 5.50 4.13
CA ALA A 117 -0.39 5.48 2.94
C ALA A 117 -1.01 4.70 1.78
N THR A 118 -0.53 4.93 0.56
CA THR A 118 -0.92 4.14 -0.63
C THR A 118 0.27 3.79 -1.51
N THR A 119 0.12 2.75 -2.34
CA THR A 119 1.08 2.43 -3.41
C THR A 119 0.70 3.08 -4.73
N VAL A 120 1.70 3.56 -5.49
CA VAL A 120 1.51 4.24 -6.79
C VAL A 120 2.53 3.78 -7.84
N ALA A 121 2.13 3.75 -9.10
CA ALA A 121 2.97 3.42 -10.24
C ALA A 121 3.49 4.70 -10.93
N PRO A 122 4.82 4.93 -11.02
CA PRO A 122 5.39 6.19 -11.50
C PRO A 122 5.58 6.25 -13.02
N TYR A 123 5.10 5.24 -13.77
CA TYR A 123 5.43 5.06 -15.19
C TYR A 123 5.10 6.29 -16.06
N MET A 124 4.02 7.00 -15.72
CA MET A 124 3.56 8.16 -16.47
C MET A 124 4.27 9.47 -16.09
N GLY A 125 5.12 9.47 -15.06
CA GLY A 125 5.92 10.64 -14.65
C GLY A 125 5.45 11.31 -13.36
N ARG A 126 6.00 12.51 -13.09
CA ARG A 126 5.73 13.24 -11.84
C ARG A 126 4.26 13.59 -11.68
N ASP A 127 3.61 14.03 -12.76
CA ASP A 127 2.21 14.48 -12.76
C ASP A 127 1.22 13.36 -12.45
N SER A 128 1.60 12.08 -12.61
CA SER A 128 0.77 10.96 -12.16
C SER A 128 0.85 10.68 -10.66
N VAL A 129 1.92 11.12 -10.00
CA VAL A 129 2.20 10.84 -8.57
C VAL A 129 1.95 12.07 -7.69
N GLU A 130 2.21 13.26 -8.22
CA GLU A 130 2.08 14.56 -7.53
C GLU A 130 0.74 14.76 -6.79
N PRO A 131 -0.43 14.35 -7.32
CA PRO A 131 -1.69 14.49 -6.57
C PRO A 131 -1.70 13.75 -5.23
N PHE A 132 -1.03 12.61 -5.12
CA PHE A 132 -0.88 11.87 -3.87
C PHE A 132 0.11 12.56 -2.92
N LEU A 133 1.23 13.06 -3.45
CA LEU A 133 2.30 13.69 -2.66
C LEU A 133 1.84 14.96 -1.93
N ARG A 134 0.83 15.66 -2.47
CA ARG A 134 0.23 16.85 -1.85
C ARG A 134 -0.45 16.57 -0.51
N HIS A 135 -0.79 15.31 -0.23
CA HIS A 135 -1.24 14.88 1.10
C HIS A 135 0.01 14.68 1.98
N GLY A 136 0.61 15.79 2.41
CA GLY A 136 1.91 15.79 3.11
C GLY A 136 1.93 15.02 4.44
N ASP A 137 0.76 14.73 5.02
CA ASP A 137 0.58 13.91 6.21
C ASP A 137 0.44 12.41 5.93
N ARG A 138 0.35 12.02 4.65
CA ARG A 138 0.17 10.63 4.19
C ARG A 138 1.41 10.11 3.48
N GLY A 139 1.65 8.80 3.59
CA GLY A 139 2.76 8.12 2.92
C GLY A 139 2.44 7.73 1.48
N VAL A 140 3.42 7.82 0.58
CA VAL A 140 3.28 7.40 -0.82
C VAL A 140 4.41 6.44 -1.18
N PHE A 141 4.08 5.17 -1.35
CA PHE A 141 5.03 4.13 -1.74
C PHE A 141 5.06 3.96 -3.26
N VAL A 142 6.13 4.46 -3.88
CA VAL A 142 6.32 4.41 -5.34
C VAL A 142 6.87 3.04 -5.75
N LEU A 143 6.26 2.40 -6.76
CA LEU A 143 6.77 1.17 -7.33
C LEU A 143 8.15 1.40 -7.97
N ALA A 144 9.16 0.68 -7.48
CA ALA A 144 10.53 0.76 -8.01
C ALA A 144 10.98 -0.59 -8.58
N LEU A 145 11.14 -1.61 -7.72
CA LEU A 145 11.66 -2.92 -8.10
C LEU A 145 10.76 -4.02 -7.52
N THR A 146 9.97 -4.69 -8.35
CA THR A 146 9.01 -5.71 -7.90
C THR A 146 9.60 -7.12 -7.98
N SER A 147 9.05 -8.06 -7.18
CA SER A 147 9.59 -9.43 -7.04
C SER A 147 9.14 -10.42 -8.11
N ASN A 148 8.22 -10.03 -9.00
CA ASN A 148 7.69 -10.92 -10.03
C ASN A 148 8.69 -11.10 -11.18
N LYS A 149 8.63 -12.22 -11.90
CA LYS A 149 9.51 -12.50 -13.06
C LYS A 149 9.49 -11.39 -14.12
N GLY A 150 8.35 -10.72 -14.30
CA GLY A 150 8.18 -9.63 -15.26
C GLY A 150 8.89 -8.33 -14.87
N SER A 151 9.50 -8.21 -13.68
CA SER A 151 10.38 -7.08 -13.37
C SER A 151 11.53 -6.95 -14.38
N ARG A 152 11.97 -8.07 -14.96
CA ARG A 152 13.02 -8.11 -16.00
C ARG A 152 12.61 -7.50 -17.34
N ASP A 153 11.31 -7.32 -17.59
CA ASP A 153 10.83 -6.77 -18.87
C ASP A 153 11.19 -5.29 -19.00
N PHE A 154 11.14 -4.54 -17.89
CA PHE A 154 11.42 -3.09 -17.88
C PHE A 154 12.40 -2.65 -16.79
N GLN A 155 12.22 -3.10 -15.54
CA GLN A 155 12.90 -2.52 -14.38
C GLN A 155 14.42 -2.76 -14.41
N TYR A 156 14.87 -3.85 -15.05
CA TYR A 156 16.28 -4.18 -15.27
C TYR A 156 16.84 -3.72 -16.63
N LEU A 157 16.08 -2.97 -17.44
CA LEU A 157 16.64 -2.39 -18.65
C LEU A 157 17.76 -1.41 -18.28
N GLU A 158 18.91 -1.53 -18.94
CA GLU A 158 20.04 -0.65 -18.72
C GLU A 158 19.79 0.70 -19.41
N VAL A 159 19.87 1.77 -18.63
CA VAL A 159 19.78 3.16 -19.09
C VAL A 159 20.98 3.88 -18.51
N ASP A 160 21.84 4.45 -19.36
CA ASP A 160 23.07 5.15 -18.93
C ASP A 160 23.98 4.32 -18.00
N GLY A 161 23.99 3.00 -18.16
CA GLY A 161 24.84 2.08 -17.39
C GLY A 161 24.30 1.69 -16.01
N GLU A 162 23.02 1.96 -15.73
CA GLU A 162 22.34 1.42 -14.56
C GLU A 162 20.92 0.91 -14.89
N PRO A 163 20.36 -0.02 -14.09
CA PRO A 163 18.99 -0.47 -14.25
C PRO A 163 17.96 0.65 -14.13
N LEU A 164 16.91 0.60 -14.96
CA LEU A 164 15.82 1.57 -15.01
C LEU A 164 15.21 1.84 -13.63
N TYR A 165 15.06 0.84 -12.76
CA TYR A 165 14.50 1.07 -11.42
C TYR A 165 15.32 2.07 -10.58
N LYS A 166 16.64 2.16 -10.77
CA LYS A 166 17.48 3.14 -10.06
C LYS A 166 17.21 4.56 -10.53
N HIS A 167 16.98 4.75 -11.82
CA HIS A 167 16.51 6.03 -12.36
C HIS A 167 15.15 6.41 -11.79
N VAL A 168 14.22 5.46 -11.68
CA VAL A 168 12.91 5.67 -11.05
C VAL A 168 13.06 6.12 -9.59
N VAL A 169 13.87 5.42 -8.79
CA VAL A 169 14.12 5.77 -7.38
C VAL A 169 14.72 7.17 -7.27
N ARG A 170 15.77 7.49 -8.04
CA ARG A 170 16.41 8.81 -8.01
C ARG A 170 15.46 9.92 -8.43
N THR A 171 14.69 9.70 -9.49
CA THR A 171 13.74 10.69 -10.02
C THR A 171 12.61 10.93 -9.03
N ALA A 172 11.98 9.86 -8.51
CA ALA A 172 10.90 9.99 -7.54
C ALA A 172 11.38 10.61 -6.20
N SER A 173 12.62 10.34 -5.78
CA SER A 173 13.22 11.00 -4.61
C SER A 173 13.33 12.52 -4.79
N SER A 174 13.50 13.01 -6.02
CA SER A 174 13.52 14.45 -6.32
C SER A 174 12.14 15.13 -6.23
N TRP A 175 11.07 14.36 -6.06
CA TRP A 175 9.70 14.87 -5.88
C TRP A 175 9.30 14.95 -4.40
N ASN A 176 10.18 14.55 -3.48
CA ASN A 176 9.87 14.32 -2.07
C ASN A 176 9.79 15.62 -1.23
N ASP A 177 9.02 16.60 -1.70
CA ASP A 177 8.92 17.93 -1.10
C ASP A 177 8.35 17.90 0.34
N HIS A 178 7.63 16.83 0.71
CA HIS A 178 6.98 16.65 2.02
C HIS A 178 7.62 15.54 2.87
N GLU A 179 8.77 14.99 2.43
CA GLU A 179 9.45 13.88 3.11
C GLU A 179 8.54 12.65 3.35
N ASN A 180 7.58 12.39 2.46
CA ASN A 180 6.54 11.36 2.59
C ASN A 180 6.60 10.25 1.52
N ILE A 181 7.64 10.23 0.69
CA ILE A 181 7.87 9.18 -0.31
C ILE A 181 8.60 7.99 0.29
N GLY A 182 8.11 6.79 0.00
CA GLY A 182 8.82 5.51 0.17
C GLY A 182 8.83 4.71 -1.13
N PHE A 183 9.45 3.53 -1.12
CA PHE A 183 9.55 2.67 -2.30
C PHE A 183 9.05 1.26 -2.04
N VAL A 184 8.34 0.70 -3.02
CA VAL A 184 8.06 -0.74 -3.05
C VAL A 184 9.24 -1.44 -3.72
N VAL A 185 9.97 -2.21 -2.91
CA VAL A 185 11.12 -3.02 -3.33
C VAL A 185 10.88 -4.48 -2.92
N GLY A 186 11.03 -5.40 -3.87
CA GLY A 186 10.80 -6.82 -3.66
C GLY A 186 11.84 -7.46 -2.77
N ALA A 187 11.41 -8.19 -1.74
CA ALA A 187 12.29 -8.89 -0.81
C ALA A 187 13.05 -10.09 -1.41
N THR A 188 12.93 -10.36 -2.71
CA THR A 188 13.58 -11.48 -3.40
C THR A 188 15.04 -11.20 -3.79
N HIS A 189 15.51 -9.96 -3.60
CA HIS A 189 16.84 -9.53 -4.05
C HIS A 189 17.63 -8.82 -2.95
N PRO A 190 18.20 -9.53 -1.95
CA PRO A 190 18.91 -8.91 -0.84
C PRO A 190 20.09 -8.02 -1.24
N SER A 191 20.73 -8.30 -2.40
CA SER A 191 21.83 -7.50 -2.94
C SER A 191 21.37 -6.21 -3.64
N GLU A 192 20.06 -6.02 -3.80
CA GLU A 192 19.43 -4.92 -4.53
C GLU A 192 18.57 -4.03 -3.60
N LEU A 193 18.50 -4.40 -2.31
CA LEU A 193 17.92 -3.63 -1.21
C LEU A 193 18.89 -2.58 -0.68
#